data_AF-A0A497QXG3-F1
#
_entry.id   AF-A0A497QXG3-F1
#
_cell.length_a   1.000
_cell.length_b   1.000
_cell.length_c   1.000
_cell.angle_alpha   90.00
_cell.angle_beta   90.00
_cell.angle_gamma   90.00
#
_symmetry.space_group_name_H-M   'P 1'
#
loop_
_entity.id
_entity.type
_entity.pdbx_description
1 polymer ?
#
loop_
_entity_poly.entity_id
_entity_poly.type
_entity_poly.pdbx_seq_one_letter_code
_entity_poly.pdbx_strand_id
1 'polypeptide(L)'
;MSKEFESEIFTAVKEEIERIESERYNSKNPVLVVTSKDSTKDIVIKILSAERMGAPLKIHSTSFNPAEDLAKKNLSIGKRALNSWQFRKSMDHLSLAAIQTTDKTIQQKVNLYKQLNKLLKAIIQANPERAVRNLQPIFKDIRLSIEKYDLFDKAEQQHYLQLLDLLFNFVEALTKKEVASLTHQLLARCSISLMNSEYLAANIWLFKIYLLNKDSFTTIANKNERLKEVLVNLKEYLSIETGLSEELDDSPTIAKSGDLRDIFIDLLTEIYDVNFLEKTKEILSFPPFKST
;
A
#
# COMPACT_ATOMS: atom_id res chain seq x y z
N MET A 1 -15.37 -36.71 -14.24
CA MET A 1 -14.33 -36.50 -15.26
C MET A 1 -13.31 -37.61 -15.12
N SER A 2 -12.93 -38.30 -16.20
CA SER A 2 -11.86 -39.31 -16.14
C SER A 2 -10.50 -38.62 -16.06
N LYS A 3 -9.52 -39.24 -15.39
CA LYS A 3 -8.13 -38.71 -15.32
C LYS A 3 -7.50 -38.52 -16.71
N GLU A 4 -7.90 -39.33 -17.69
CA GLU A 4 -7.48 -39.20 -19.08
C GLU A 4 -7.95 -37.88 -19.71
N PHE A 5 -9.21 -37.49 -19.47
CA PHE A 5 -9.75 -36.23 -19.99
C PHE A 5 -9.03 -35.00 -19.42
N GLU A 6 -8.69 -35.02 -18.14
CA GLU A 6 -7.91 -33.95 -17.51
C GLU A 6 -6.50 -33.85 -18.13
N SER A 7 -5.82 -34.99 -18.29
CA SER A 7 -4.49 -35.04 -18.91
C SER A 7 -4.51 -34.54 -20.35
N GLU A 8 -5.52 -34.90 -21.14
CA GLU A 8 -5.68 -34.42 -22.51
C GLU A 8 -5.89 -32.91 -22.59
N ILE A 9 -6.70 -32.32 -21.71
CA ILE A 9 -6.89 -30.86 -21.67
C ILE A 9 -5.59 -30.16 -21.30
N PHE A 10 -4.86 -30.66 -20.30
CA PHE A 10 -3.58 -30.05 -19.89
C PHE A 10 -2.55 -30.04 -21.01
N THR A 11 -2.43 -31.14 -21.75
CA THR A 11 -1.52 -31.24 -22.91
C THR A 11 -1.94 -30.26 -24.00
N ALA A 12 -3.23 -30.23 -24.35
CA ALA A 12 -3.73 -29.35 -25.41
C ALA A 12 -3.61 -27.85 -25.04
N VAL A 13 -3.79 -27.48 -23.76
CA VAL A 13 -3.53 -26.11 -23.28
C VAL A 13 -2.05 -25.76 -23.42
N LYS A 14 -1.14 -26.69 -23.11
CA LYS A 14 0.30 -26.45 -23.24
C LYS A 14 0.71 -26.24 -24.70
N GLU A 15 0.21 -27.08 -25.61
CA GLU A 15 0.46 -26.93 -27.05
C GLU A 15 -0.07 -25.59 -27.59
N GLU A 16 -1.26 -25.19 -27.16
CA GLU A 16 -1.85 -23.91 -27.57
C GLU A 16 -1.09 -22.71 -27.00
N ILE A 17 -0.53 -22.83 -25.78
CA ILE A 17 0.38 -21.84 -25.20
C ILE A 17 1.65 -21.70 -26.05
N GLU A 18 2.31 -22.79 -26.40
CA GLU A 18 3.53 -22.78 -27.23
C GLU A 18 3.26 -22.16 -28.62
N ARG A 19 2.09 -22.43 -29.21
CA ARG A 19 1.64 -21.77 -30.45
C ARG A 19 1.53 -20.25 -30.27
N ILE A 20 0.89 -19.78 -29.21
CA ILE A 20 0.73 -18.34 -28.91
C ILE A 20 2.09 -17.68 -28.69
N GLU A 21 3.00 -18.32 -27.95
CA GLU A 21 4.36 -17.82 -27.72
C GLU A 21 5.15 -17.69 -29.03
N SER A 22 5.09 -18.71 -29.88
CA SER A 22 5.72 -18.70 -31.20
C SER A 22 5.19 -17.58 -32.10
N GLU A 23 3.88 -17.32 -32.08
CA GLU A 23 3.29 -16.21 -32.83
C GLU A 23 3.72 -14.84 -32.28
N ARG A 24 3.79 -14.69 -30.95
CA ARG A 24 4.29 -13.47 -30.30
C ARG A 24 5.76 -13.21 -30.57
N TYR A 25 6.58 -14.26 -30.61
CA TYR A 25 7.98 -14.16 -31.02
C TYR A 25 8.11 -13.55 -32.43
N ASN A 26 7.14 -13.84 -33.30
CA ASN A 26 7.02 -13.26 -34.64
C ASN A 26 6.23 -11.93 -34.66
N SER A 27 6.17 -11.21 -33.54
CA SER A 27 5.49 -9.92 -33.38
C SER A 27 3.99 -9.91 -33.70
N LYS A 28 3.31 -11.07 -33.64
CA LYS A 28 1.83 -11.15 -33.75
C LYS A 28 1.18 -11.08 -32.37
N ASN A 29 -0.07 -10.62 -32.31
CA ASN A 29 -0.90 -10.71 -31.11
C ASN A 29 -2.09 -11.65 -31.36
N PRO A 30 -1.95 -12.96 -31.10
CA PRO A 30 -2.99 -13.94 -31.37
C PRO A 30 -4.26 -13.65 -30.57
N VAL A 31 -5.40 -13.64 -31.27
CA VAL A 31 -6.73 -13.56 -30.67
C VAL A 31 -7.35 -14.94 -30.69
N LEU A 32 -7.74 -15.46 -29.52
CA LEU A 32 -8.44 -16.73 -29.42
C LEU A 32 -9.93 -16.49 -29.67
N VAL A 33 -10.49 -17.15 -30.68
CA VAL A 33 -11.90 -16.95 -31.08
C VAL A 33 -12.71 -18.18 -30.71
N VAL A 34 -13.76 -17.99 -29.92
CA VAL A 34 -14.77 -19.00 -29.61
C VAL A 34 -15.95 -18.84 -30.57
N THR A 35 -16.27 -19.94 -31.26
CA THR A 35 -17.35 -20.02 -32.26
C THR A 35 -18.37 -21.08 -31.86
N SER A 36 -19.57 -21.04 -32.46
CA SER A 36 -20.61 -22.05 -32.23
C SER A 36 -20.24 -23.46 -32.74
N LYS A 37 -19.12 -23.60 -33.47
CA LYS A 37 -18.60 -24.87 -33.96
C LYS A 37 -17.58 -25.51 -33.02
N ASP A 38 -17.10 -24.77 -32.02
CA ASP A 38 -16.12 -25.28 -31.07
C ASP A 38 -16.78 -26.28 -30.11
N SER A 39 -16.11 -27.39 -29.86
CA SER A 39 -16.55 -28.33 -28.83
C SER A 39 -16.34 -27.72 -27.43
N THR A 40 -17.04 -28.23 -26.42
CA THR A 40 -16.82 -27.81 -25.02
C THR A 40 -15.34 -27.91 -24.61
N LYS A 41 -14.63 -28.93 -25.10
CA LYS A 41 -13.19 -29.12 -24.85
C LYS A 41 -12.38 -27.97 -25.44
N ASP A 42 -12.63 -27.61 -26.70
CA ASP A 42 -11.92 -26.52 -27.39
C ASP A 42 -12.19 -25.17 -26.73
N ILE A 43 -13.43 -24.94 -26.28
CA ILE A 43 -13.80 -23.74 -25.54
C ILE A 43 -12.98 -23.63 -24.24
N VAL A 44 -12.89 -24.71 -23.46
CA VAL A 44 -12.12 -24.73 -22.21
C VAL A 44 -10.63 -24.49 -22.49
N ILE A 45 -10.06 -25.13 -23.51
CA ILE A 45 -8.65 -24.92 -23.90
C ILE A 45 -8.40 -23.44 -24.25
N LYS A 46 -9.24 -22.85 -25.10
CA LYS A 46 -9.12 -21.44 -25.51
C LYS A 46 -9.23 -20.48 -24.32
N ILE A 47 -10.15 -20.74 -23.39
CA ILE A 47 -10.31 -19.91 -22.18
C ILE A 47 -9.08 -20.00 -21.28
N LEU A 48 -8.61 -21.22 -20.97
CA LEU A 48 -7.45 -21.43 -20.10
C LEU A 48 -6.16 -20.88 -20.72
N SER A 49 -5.97 -21.06 -22.02
CA SER A 49 -4.84 -20.50 -22.75
C SER A 49 -4.91 -18.97 -22.82
N ALA A 50 -6.10 -18.38 -23.05
CA ALA A 50 -6.31 -16.93 -23.01
C ALA A 50 -5.93 -16.35 -21.65
N GLU A 51 -6.37 -16.99 -20.56
CA GLU A 51 -6.07 -16.56 -19.20
C GLU A 51 -4.57 -16.65 -18.89
N ARG A 52 -3.95 -17.80 -19.17
CA ARG A 52 -2.53 -18.02 -18.87
C ARG A 52 -1.59 -17.14 -19.69
N MET A 53 -1.92 -16.90 -20.95
CA MET A 53 -1.09 -16.10 -21.85
C MET A 53 -1.48 -14.63 -21.88
N GLY A 54 -2.59 -14.25 -21.27
CA GLY A 54 -3.18 -12.92 -21.43
C GLY A 54 -3.47 -12.58 -22.89
N ALA A 55 -3.95 -13.57 -23.66
CA ALA A 55 -4.36 -13.36 -25.04
C ALA A 55 -5.81 -12.84 -25.06
N PRO A 56 -6.16 -11.92 -25.98
CA PRO A 56 -7.55 -11.51 -26.16
C PRO A 56 -8.41 -12.72 -26.55
N LEU A 57 -9.57 -12.85 -25.90
CA LEU A 57 -10.57 -13.89 -26.15
C LEU A 57 -11.81 -13.24 -26.77
N LYS A 58 -12.18 -13.67 -27.97
CA LYS A 58 -13.40 -13.20 -28.65
C LYS A 58 -14.47 -14.27 -28.58
N ILE A 59 -15.60 -13.97 -27.96
CA ILE A 59 -16.79 -14.83 -27.91
C ILE A 59 -17.87 -14.14 -28.73
N HIS A 60 -18.19 -14.70 -29.90
CA HIS A 60 -19.06 -14.07 -30.89
C HIS A 60 -18.59 -12.63 -31.26
N SER A 61 -19.40 -11.61 -30.96
CA SER A 61 -19.09 -10.20 -31.20
C SER A 61 -18.34 -9.52 -30.05
N THR A 62 -18.21 -10.17 -28.89
CA THR A 62 -17.66 -9.57 -27.68
C THR A 62 -16.20 -9.97 -27.49
N SER A 63 -15.33 -8.99 -27.27
CA SER A 63 -13.92 -9.21 -26.95
C SER A 63 -13.70 -9.06 -25.45
N PHE A 64 -13.06 -10.06 -24.86
CA PHE A 64 -12.60 -10.08 -23.48
C PHE A 64 -11.08 -10.11 -23.47
N ASN A 65 -10.47 -9.50 -22.47
CA ASN A 65 -9.04 -9.68 -22.23
C ASN A 65 -8.85 -10.05 -20.76
N PRO A 66 -8.89 -11.36 -20.43
CA PRO A 66 -8.82 -11.83 -19.05
C PRO A 66 -7.62 -11.28 -18.28
N ALA A 67 -6.46 -11.12 -18.94
CA ALA A 67 -5.29 -10.55 -18.30
C ALA A 67 -5.45 -9.05 -17.99
N GLU A 68 -6.10 -8.27 -18.86
CA GLU A 68 -6.37 -6.86 -18.56
C GLU A 68 -7.37 -6.70 -17.41
N ASP A 69 -8.37 -7.58 -17.33
CA ASP A 69 -9.33 -7.57 -16.23
C ASP A 69 -8.65 -7.92 -14.89
N LEU A 70 -7.75 -8.92 -14.91
CA LEU A 70 -6.89 -9.25 -13.77
C LEU A 70 -5.93 -8.09 -13.44
N ALA A 71 -5.36 -7.42 -14.43
CA ALA A 71 -4.48 -6.28 -14.22
C ALA A 71 -5.22 -5.11 -13.56
N LYS A 72 -6.43 -4.78 -14.02
CA LYS A 72 -7.31 -3.76 -13.40
C LYS A 72 -7.63 -4.12 -11.96
N LYS A 73 -7.97 -5.38 -11.68
CA LYS A 73 -8.23 -5.89 -10.33
C LYS A 73 -7.01 -5.74 -9.43
N ASN A 74 -5.84 -6.19 -9.90
CA ASN A 74 -4.57 -6.09 -9.18
C ASN A 74 -4.15 -4.64 -8.96
N LEU A 75 -4.33 -3.76 -9.95
CA LEU A 75 -4.12 -2.32 -9.79
C LEU A 75 -5.01 -1.75 -8.67
N SER A 76 -6.31 -2.06 -8.67
CA SER A 76 -7.25 -1.61 -7.63
C SER A 76 -6.85 -2.12 -6.23
N ILE A 77 -6.47 -3.39 -6.10
CA ILE A 77 -5.98 -3.96 -4.83
C ILE A 77 -4.67 -3.25 -4.41
N GLY A 78 -3.74 -3.04 -5.34
CA GLY A 78 -2.48 -2.35 -5.11
C GLY A 78 -2.66 -0.92 -4.60
N LYS A 79 -3.60 -0.16 -5.18
CA LYS A 79 -3.99 1.18 -4.71
C LYS A 79 -4.56 1.17 -3.30
N ARG A 80 -5.51 0.27 -3.02
CA ARG A 80 -6.10 0.13 -1.67
C ARG A 80 -5.05 -0.23 -0.64
N ALA A 81 -4.19 -1.21 -0.95
CA ALA A 81 -3.10 -1.62 -0.08
C ALA A 81 -2.12 -0.47 0.20
N LEU A 82 -1.81 0.39 -0.80
CA LEU A 82 -0.98 1.58 -0.61
C LEU A 82 -1.61 2.55 0.40
N ASN A 83 -2.89 2.86 0.24
CA ASN A 83 -3.61 3.80 1.12
C ASN A 83 -3.86 3.23 2.53
N SER A 84 -3.74 1.92 2.68
CA SER A 84 -3.69 1.23 3.98
C SER A 84 -2.26 0.99 4.49
N TRP A 85 -1.23 1.57 3.85
CA TRP A 85 0.19 1.44 4.19
C TRP A 85 0.75 0.00 4.18
N GLN A 86 0.08 -0.92 3.46
CA GLN A 86 0.55 -2.29 3.23
C GLN A 86 1.53 -2.32 2.05
N PHE A 87 2.70 -1.71 2.21
CA PHE A 87 3.64 -1.43 1.11
C PHE A 87 4.07 -2.67 0.31
N ARG A 88 4.38 -3.78 1.00
CA ARG A 88 4.77 -5.05 0.36
C ARG A 88 3.63 -5.59 -0.52
N LYS A 89 2.45 -5.77 0.08
CA LYS A 89 1.24 -6.22 -0.62
C LYS A 89 0.89 -5.33 -1.81
N SER A 90 0.98 -4.01 -1.63
CA SER A 90 0.75 -3.05 -2.71
C SER A 90 1.75 -3.25 -3.86
N MET A 91 3.05 -3.38 -3.57
CA MET A 91 4.08 -3.61 -4.59
C MET A 91 3.90 -4.95 -5.32
N ASP A 92 3.53 -6.01 -4.60
CA ASP A 92 3.26 -7.33 -5.16
C ASP A 92 2.11 -7.27 -6.18
N HIS A 93 0.97 -6.70 -5.80
CA HIS A 93 -0.17 -6.55 -6.70
C HIS A 93 0.10 -5.59 -7.87
N LEU A 94 0.80 -4.48 -7.64
CA LEU A 94 1.20 -3.58 -8.73
C LEU A 94 2.17 -4.26 -9.71
N SER A 95 3.00 -5.19 -9.23
CA SER A 95 3.89 -5.97 -10.10
C SER A 95 3.14 -7.02 -10.90
N LEU A 96 2.16 -7.70 -10.30
CA LEU A 96 1.26 -8.58 -11.03
C LEU A 96 0.47 -7.83 -12.10
N ALA A 97 -0.07 -6.64 -11.78
CA ALA A 97 -0.75 -5.80 -12.77
C ALA A 97 0.18 -5.42 -13.92
N ALA A 98 1.43 -5.03 -13.65
CA ALA A 98 2.41 -4.69 -14.68
C ALA A 98 2.71 -5.85 -15.64
N ILE A 99 2.80 -7.08 -15.11
CA ILE A 99 3.07 -8.29 -15.91
C ILE A 99 1.88 -8.63 -16.81
N GLN A 100 0.67 -8.39 -16.32
CA GLN A 100 -0.57 -8.80 -17.00
C GLN A 100 -1.07 -7.79 -18.03
N THR A 101 -0.73 -6.50 -17.91
CA THR A 101 -1.31 -5.46 -18.76
C THR A 101 -0.44 -5.10 -19.98
N THR A 102 -1.09 -5.07 -21.13
CA THR A 102 -0.63 -4.50 -22.39
C THR A 102 -1.24 -3.12 -22.68
N ASP A 103 -2.29 -2.74 -21.95
CA ASP A 103 -2.90 -1.41 -21.99
C ASP A 103 -1.94 -0.36 -21.43
N LYS A 104 -1.48 0.53 -22.31
CA LYS A 104 -0.54 1.61 -21.96
C LYS A 104 -1.07 2.53 -20.85
N THR A 105 -2.38 2.73 -20.76
CA THR A 105 -3.03 3.56 -19.72
C THR A 105 -2.85 2.90 -18.35
N ILE A 106 -3.10 1.59 -18.27
CA ILE A 106 -2.90 0.82 -17.05
C ILE A 106 -1.42 0.76 -16.70
N GLN A 107 -0.54 0.59 -17.68
CA GLN A 107 0.92 0.59 -17.46
C GLN A 107 1.42 1.91 -16.85
N GLN A 108 0.96 3.06 -17.35
CA GLN A 108 1.29 4.37 -16.77
C GLN A 108 0.80 4.48 -15.33
N LYS A 109 -0.46 4.07 -15.05
CA LYS A 109 -1.02 4.04 -13.69
C LYS A 109 -0.22 3.13 -12.77
N VAL A 110 0.12 1.92 -13.20
CA VAL A 110 0.91 0.98 -12.41
C VAL A 110 2.30 1.56 -12.10
N ASN A 111 2.96 2.18 -13.08
CA ASN A 111 4.27 2.80 -12.88
C ASN A 111 4.20 3.94 -11.85
N LEU A 112 3.22 4.84 -11.97
CA LEU A 112 2.98 5.90 -11.00
C LEU A 112 2.83 5.32 -9.58
N TYR A 113 1.89 4.40 -9.39
CA TYR A 113 1.63 3.84 -8.06
C TYR A 113 2.81 3.07 -7.47
N LYS A 114 3.67 2.45 -8.30
CA LYS A 114 4.93 1.85 -7.84
C LYS A 114 5.91 2.92 -7.33
N GLN A 115 6.04 4.04 -8.03
CA GLN A 115 6.88 5.15 -7.58
C GLN A 115 6.33 5.78 -6.29
N LEU A 116 5.02 6.04 -6.22
CA LEU A 116 4.34 6.57 -5.03
C LEU A 116 4.47 5.64 -3.82
N ASN A 117 4.38 4.32 -4.02
CA ASN A 117 4.60 3.33 -2.97
C ASN A 117 6.03 3.44 -2.39
N LYS A 118 7.05 3.49 -3.26
CA LYS A 118 8.44 3.66 -2.83
C LYS A 118 8.65 4.97 -2.09
N LEU A 119 8.11 6.08 -2.60
CA LEU A 119 8.21 7.39 -1.98
C LEU A 119 7.56 7.40 -0.59
N LEU A 120 6.30 6.97 -0.49
CA LEU A 120 5.56 6.98 0.77
C LEU A 120 6.20 6.05 1.81
N LYS A 121 6.65 4.87 1.40
CA LYS A 121 7.42 3.97 2.27
C LYS A 121 8.68 4.65 2.78
N ALA A 122 9.44 5.31 1.91
CA ALA A 122 10.66 6.01 2.28
C ALA A 122 10.36 7.15 3.27
N ILE A 123 9.31 7.94 3.05
CA ILE A 123 8.88 9.02 3.94
C ILE A 123 8.43 8.49 5.30
N ILE A 124 7.68 7.39 5.36
CA ILE A 124 7.23 6.87 6.65
C ILE A 124 8.39 6.23 7.41
N GLN A 125 9.30 5.50 6.74
CA GLN A 125 10.41 4.79 7.39
C GLN A 125 11.66 5.66 7.64
N ALA A 126 11.70 6.85 7.04
CA ALA A 126 12.73 7.86 7.15
C ALA A 126 13.05 8.32 8.59
N ASN A 127 14.30 8.23 9.06
CA ASN A 127 14.68 9.04 10.22
C ASN A 127 14.48 10.53 9.88
N PRO A 128 13.69 11.31 10.66
CA PRO A 128 13.37 12.70 10.36
C PRO A 128 14.59 13.56 10.00
N GLU A 129 15.74 13.31 10.64
CA GLU A 129 16.95 14.10 10.48
C GLU A 129 17.79 13.74 9.25
N ARG A 130 17.68 12.49 8.75
CA ARG A 130 18.56 11.96 7.69
C ARG A 130 17.87 11.78 6.34
N ALA A 131 16.55 11.68 6.31
CA ALA A 131 15.89 11.19 5.12
C ALA A 131 15.53 12.29 4.10
N VAL A 132 15.23 13.50 4.55
CA VAL A 132 14.57 14.48 3.67
C VAL A 132 15.48 14.98 2.53
N ARG A 133 16.79 15.16 2.78
CA ARG A 133 17.74 15.57 1.72
C ARG A 133 17.81 14.55 0.57
N ASN A 134 17.58 13.27 0.86
CA ASN A 134 17.68 12.21 -0.15
C ASN A 134 16.36 11.99 -0.93
N LEU A 135 15.24 12.59 -0.50
CA LEU A 135 13.94 12.40 -1.14
C LEU A 135 13.65 13.43 -2.24
N GLN A 136 14.31 14.59 -2.22
CA GLN A 136 14.13 15.66 -3.22
C GLN A 136 14.25 15.18 -4.67
N PRO A 137 15.27 14.38 -5.06
CA PRO A 137 15.35 13.85 -6.42
C PRO A 137 14.16 12.95 -6.78
N ILE A 138 13.67 12.15 -5.83
CA ILE A 138 12.55 11.23 -6.04
C ILE A 138 11.25 12.01 -6.33
N PHE A 139 10.99 13.10 -5.59
CA PHE A 139 9.85 13.98 -5.87
C PHE A 139 9.92 14.57 -7.28
N LYS A 140 11.09 15.05 -7.70
CA LYS A 140 11.31 15.61 -9.03
C LYS A 140 11.05 14.57 -10.13
N ASP A 141 11.57 13.36 -9.98
CA ASP A 141 11.41 12.29 -10.96
C ASP A 141 9.96 11.84 -11.11
N ILE A 142 9.21 11.78 -10.00
CA ILE A 142 7.78 11.45 -10.01
C ILE A 142 6.97 12.57 -10.69
N ARG A 143 7.25 13.83 -10.36
CA ARG A 143 6.59 14.98 -11.00
C ARG A 143 6.78 14.95 -12.52
N LEU A 144 8.03 14.79 -12.96
CA LEU A 144 8.34 14.69 -14.39
C LEU A 144 7.66 13.48 -15.05
N SER A 145 7.49 12.38 -14.32
CA SER A 145 6.76 11.20 -14.81
C SER A 145 5.28 11.52 -15.02
N ILE A 146 4.63 12.17 -14.03
CA ILE A 146 3.21 12.58 -14.11
C ILE A 146 2.98 13.53 -15.29
N GLU A 147 3.85 14.52 -15.47
CA GLU A 147 3.77 15.49 -16.56
C GLU A 147 3.93 14.86 -17.95
N LYS A 148 4.66 13.73 -18.03
CA LYS A 148 4.89 12.98 -19.27
C LYS A 148 3.84 11.92 -19.57
N TYR A 149 2.96 11.58 -18.63
CA TYR A 149 1.90 10.59 -18.85
C TYR A 149 0.79 11.15 -19.73
N ASP A 150 0.95 10.95 -21.04
CA ASP A 150 0.06 11.40 -22.10
C ASP A 150 -1.32 10.73 -22.11
N LEU A 151 -1.48 9.59 -21.41
CA LEU A 151 -2.77 8.89 -21.30
C LEU A 151 -3.57 9.27 -20.05
N PHE A 152 -3.04 10.19 -19.25
CA PHE A 152 -3.78 10.80 -18.16
C PHE A 152 -4.44 12.07 -18.68
N ASP A 153 -5.72 12.26 -18.36
CA ASP A 153 -6.34 13.55 -18.61
C ASP A 153 -5.70 14.64 -17.71
N LYS A 154 -5.91 15.90 -18.07
CA LYS A 154 -5.29 17.02 -17.35
C LYS A 154 -5.76 17.13 -15.90
N ALA A 155 -6.99 16.72 -15.59
CA ALA A 155 -7.51 16.75 -14.22
C ALA A 155 -6.85 15.65 -13.37
N GLU A 156 -6.67 14.44 -13.91
CA GLU A 156 -5.97 13.34 -13.28
C GLU A 156 -4.49 13.68 -13.03
N GLN A 157 -3.82 14.31 -14.01
CA GLN A 157 -2.45 14.83 -13.83
C GLN A 157 -2.38 15.83 -12.68
N GLN A 158 -3.24 16.86 -12.69
CA GLN A 158 -3.25 17.90 -11.65
C GLN A 158 -3.56 17.34 -10.27
N HIS A 159 -4.50 16.39 -10.16
CA HIS A 159 -4.83 15.71 -8.91
C HIS A 159 -3.59 15.07 -8.27
N TYR A 160 -2.82 14.27 -9.03
CA TYR A 160 -1.64 13.63 -8.46
C TYR A 160 -0.49 14.61 -8.19
N LEU A 161 -0.37 15.70 -8.96
CA LEU A 161 0.60 16.75 -8.68
C LEU A 161 0.28 17.47 -7.35
N GLN A 162 -0.99 17.79 -7.10
CA GLN A 162 -1.42 18.39 -5.83
C GLN A 162 -1.16 17.48 -4.63
N LEU A 163 -1.45 16.18 -4.76
CA LEU A 163 -1.12 15.20 -3.71
C LEU A 163 0.39 15.12 -3.46
N LEU A 164 1.20 15.21 -4.53
CA LEU A 164 2.65 15.23 -4.42
C LEU A 164 3.16 16.51 -3.73
N ASP A 165 2.55 17.66 -4.01
CA ASP A 165 2.84 18.95 -3.35
C ASP A 165 2.50 18.92 -1.84
N LEU A 166 1.35 18.36 -1.49
CA LEU A 166 0.95 18.16 -0.09
C LEU A 166 1.97 17.31 0.67
N LEU A 167 2.38 16.19 0.07
CA LEU A 167 3.37 15.29 0.67
C LEU A 167 4.76 15.93 0.74
N PHE A 168 5.13 16.77 -0.23
CA PHE A 168 6.36 17.52 -0.22
C PHE A 168 6.41 18.51 0.94
N ASN A 169 5.35 19.31 1.12
CA ASN A 169 5.24 20.27 2.21
C ASN A 169 5.32 19.56 3.58
N PHE A 170 4.68 18.39 3.71
CA PHE A 170 4.82 17.56 4.90
C PHE A 170 6.27 17.15 5.17
N VAL A 171 7.01 16.77 4.13
CA VAL A 171 8.43 16.39 4.23
C VAL A 171 9.31 17.60 4.60
N GLU A 172 9.03 18.79 4.10
CA GLU A 172 9.70 20.01 4.55
C GLU A 172 9.46 20.29 6.04
N ALA A 173 8.21 20.15 6.50
CA ALA A 173 7.85 20.30 7.90
C ALA A 173 8.55 19.27 8.81
N LEU A 174 8.71 18.03 8.35
CA LEU A 174 9.53 17.01 9.03
C LEU A 174 10.99 17.46 9.20
N THR A 175 11.57 18.11 8.18
CA THR A 175 12.95 18.61 8.23
C THR A 175 13.12 19.73 9.25
N LYS A 176 12.09 20.58 9.36
CA LYS A 176 12.02 21.66 10.36
C LYS A 176 11.72 21.14 11.77
N LYS A 177 11.58 19.82 11.94
CA LYS A 177 11.21 19.14 13.19
C LYS A 177 9.91 19.66 13.78
N GLU A 178 8.95 20.01 12.91
CA GLU A 178 7.62 20.43 13.36
C GLU A 178 6.94 19.27 14.09
N VAL A 179 6.55 19.52 15.34
CA VAL A 179 6.01 18.51 16.27
C VAL A 179 4.82 17.77 15.65
N ALA A 180 3.86 18.48 15.05
CA ALA A 180 2.69 17.88 14.43
C ALA A 180 3.05 16.90 13.29
N SER A 181 3.99 17.30 12.42
CA SER A 181 4.42 16.48 11.29
C SER A 181 5.17 15.23 11.76
N LEU A 182 6.04 15.36 12.76
CA LEU A 182 6.71 14.24 13.40
C LEU A 182 5.69 13.27 14.03
N THR A 183 4.69 13.79 14.74
CA THR A 183 3.60 12.99 15.31
C THR A 183 2.87 12.20 14.23
N HIS A 184 2.44 12.83 13.12
CA HIS A 184 1.78 12.13 12.01
C HIS A 184 2.64 10.99 11.42
N GLN A 185 3.95 11.22 11.24
CA GLN A 185 4.86 10.18 10.76
C GLN A 185 4.95 9.00 11.75
N LEU A 186 5.07 9.28 13.05
CA LEU A 186 5.14 8.26 14.09
C LEU A 186 3.83 7.48 14.24
N LEU A 187 2.68 8.14 14.11
CA LEU A 187 1.36 7.50 14.09
C LEU A 187 1.22 6.50 12.94
N ALA A 188 1.71 6.88 11.76
CA ALA A 188 1.72 5.98 10.62
C ALA A 188 2.62 4.76 10.83
N ARG A 189 3.80 4.93 11.45
CA ARG A 189 4.67 3.81 11.85
C ARG A 189 4.01 2.88 12.85
N CYS A 190 3.43 3.45 13.90
CA CYS A 190 2.71 2.68 14.90
C CYS A 190 1.60 1.85 14.26
N SER A 191 0.80 2.47 13.39
CA SER A 191 -0.27 1.79 12.66
C SER A 191 0.25 0.62 11.81
N ILE A 192 1.37 0.81 11.10
CA ILE A 192 1.99 -0.26 10.32
C ILE A 192 2.45 -1.41 11.22
N SER A 193 3.13 -1.13 12.33
CA SER A 193 3.60 -2.15 13.27
C SER A 193 2.42 -2.94 13.85
N LEU A 194 1.31 -2.28 14.23
CA LEU A 194 0.10 -2.96 14.69
C LEU A 194 -0.50 -3.87 13.61
N MET A 195 -0.56 -3.41 12.36
CA MET A 195 -1.06 -4.21 11.24
C MET A 195 -0.20 -5.45 10.97
N ASN A 196 1.09 -5.39 11.28
CA ASN A 196 2.02 -6.51 11.17
C ASN A 196 2.09 -7.38 12.44
N SER A 197 1.28 -7.09 13.46
CA SER A 197 1.36 -7.72 14.79
C SER A 197 2.71 -7.55 15.49
N GLU A 198 3.46 -6.50 15.15
CA GLU A 198 4.74 -6.12 15.77
C GLU A 198 4.49 -5.24 17.00
N TYR A 199 3.89 -5.82 18.05
CA TYR A 199 3.39 -5.06 19.21
C TYR A 199 4.48 -4.27 19.95
N LEU A 200 5.67 -4.83 20.13
CA LEU A 200 6.79 -4.12 20.75
C LEU A 200 7.19 -2.88 19.93
N ALA A 201 7.25 -3.00 18.60
CA ALA A 201 7.58 -1.87 17.72
C ALA A 201 6.49 -0.78 17.78
N ALA A 202 5.21 -1.18 17.81
CA ALA A 202 4.10 -0.26 18.01
C ALA A 202 4.24 0.52 19.33
N ASN A 203 4.53 -0.17 20.43
CA ASN A 203 4.74 0.44 21.75
C ASN A 203 5.93 1.42 21.75
N ILE A 204 7.03 1.09 21.05
CA ILE A 204 8.18 2.00 20.91
C ILE A 204 7.78 3.29 20.17
N TRP A 205 7.03 3.19 19.07
CA TRP A 205 6.59 4.38 18.33
C TRP A 205 5.64 5.24 19.13
N LEU A 206 4.76 4.59 19.89
CA LEU A 206 3.88 5.23 20.84
C LEU A 206 4.61 6.04 21.90
N PHE A 207 5.60 5.42 22.53
CA PHE A 207 6.39 6.09 23.54
C PHE A 207 7.15 7.29 22.97
N LYS A 208 7.63 7.20 21.71
CA LYS A 208 8.22 8.35 21.02
C LYS A 208 7.21 9.48 20.77
N ILE A 209 5.95 9.17 20.48
CA ILE A 209 4.88 10.18 20.37
C ILE A 209 4.64 10.86 21.72
N TYR A 210 4.56 10.07 22.80
CA TYR A 210 4.44 10.59 24.16
C TYR A 210 5.61 11.53 24.50
N LEU A 211 6.86 11.08 24.31
CA LEU A 211 8.04 11.90 24.61
C LEU A 211 8.06 13.21 23.82
N LEU A 212 7.65 13.16 22.56
CA LEU A 212 7.58 14.35 21.69
C LEU A 212 6.51 15.35 22.16
N ASN A 213 5.45 14.89 22.82
CA ASN A 213 4.29 15.69 23.24
C ASN A 213 4.10 15.68 24.76
N LYS A 214 5.20 15.49 25.52
CA LYS A 214 5.18 15.19 26.96
C LYS A 214 4.33 16.18 27.76
N ASP A 215 4.52 17.48 27.54
CA ASP A 215 3.79 18.53 28.27
C ASP A 215 2.27 18.47 28.05
N SER A 216 1.84 18.23 26.81
CA SER A 216 0.44 18.05 26.45
C SER A 216 -0.14 16.79 27.09
N PHE A 217 0.59 15.67 27.02
CA PHE A 217 0.19 14.40 27.61
C PHE A 217 0.09 14.50 29.14
N THR A 218 1.07 15.11 29.81
CA THR A 218 1.06 15.30 31.27
C THR A 218 -0.11 16.18 31.71
N THR A 219 -0.44 17.21 30.95
CA THR A 219 -1.60 18.09 31.23
C THR A 219 -2.93 17.33 31.13
N ILE A 220 -3.08 16.47 30.12
CA ILE A 220 -4.29 15.64 29.94
C ILE A 220 -4.36 14.53 30.99
N ALA A 221 -3.24 13.83 31.22
CA ALA A 221 -3.13 12.73 32.19
C ALA A 221 -3.45 13.20 33.62
N ASN A 222 -3.09 14.43 33.99
CA ASN A 222 -3.47 15.02 35.29
C ASN A 222 -4.98 15.06 35.55
N LYS A 223 -5.80 14.93 34.51
CA LYS A 223 -7.27 14.89 34.58
C LYS A 223 -7.84 13.51 34.22
N ASN A 224 -7.00 12.53 33.89
CA ASN A 224 -7.40 11.19 33.46
C ASN A 224 -6.48 10.12 34.09
N GLU A 225 -6.95 9.54 35.20
CA GLU A 225 -6.21 8.50 35.94
C GLU A 225 -5.93 7.24 35.10
N ARG A 226 -6.81 6.89 34.16
CA ARG A 226 -6.61 5.76 33.25
C ARG A 226 -5.40 6.00 32.33
N LEU A 227 -5.25 7.22 31.79
CA LEU A 227 -4.10 7.59 30.98
C LEU A 227 -2.79 7.58 31.79
N LYS A 228 -2.82 7.98 33.07
CA LYS A 228 -1.63 7.88 33.94
C LYS A 228 -1.20 6.42 34.11
N GLU A 229 -2.12 5.54 34.49
CA GLU A 229 -1.84 4.11 34.70
C GLU A 229 -1.23 3.47 33.44
N VAL A 230 -1.81 3.77 32.27
CA VAL A 230 -1.28 3.29 31.01
C VAL A 230 0.14 3.78 30.75
N LEU A 231 0.41 5.07 30.95
CA LEU A 231 1.74 5.63 30.68
C LEU A 231 2.81 5.03 31.60
N VAL A 232 2.46 4.73 32.86
CA VAL A 232 3.34 4.00 33.78
C VAL A 232 3.62 2.60 33.25
N ASN A 233 2.57 1.84 32.92
CA ASN A 233 2.70 0.48 32.38
C ASN A 233 3.51 0.42 31.07
N LEU A 234 3.31 1.39 30.17
CA LEU A 234 4.07 1.49 28.91
C LEU A 234 5.56 1.76 29.15
N LYS A 235 5.89 2.64 30.10
CA LYS A 235 7.28 2.94 30.47
C LYS A 235 7.96 1.72 31.07
N GLU A 236 7.32 1.06 32.03
CA GLU A 236 7.86 -0.15 32.66
C GLU A 236 8.10 -1.25 31.63
N TYR A 237 7.09 -1.53 30.78
CA TYR A 237 7.20 -2.53 29.72
C TYR A 237 8.38 -2.25 28.78
N LEU A 238 8.54 -1.00 28.32
CA LEU A 238 9.64 -0.65 27.42
C LEU A 238 11.00 -0.69 28.12
N SER A 239 11.08 -0.29 29.39
CA SER A 239 12.33 -0.39 30.14
C SER A 239 12.77 -1.84 30.30
N ILE A 240 11.84 -2.76 30.57
CA ILE A 240 12.12 -4.20 30.69
C ILE A 240 12.54 -4.80 29.34
N GLU A 241 11.79 -4.51 28.27
CA GLU A 241 11.98 -5.17 26.96
C GLU A 241 13.13 -4.59 26.12
N THR A 242 13.47 -3.30 26.34
CA THR A 242 14.41 -2.59 25.47
C THR A 242 15.56 -1.91 26.21
N GLY A 243 15.51 -1.85 27.55
CA GLY A 243 16.47 -1.08 28.35
C GLY A 243 16.32 0.45 28.20
N LEU A 244 15.26 0.93 27.54
CA LEU A 244 14.94 2.36 27.44
C LEU A 244 14.33 2.83 28.77
N SER A 245 15.12 3.45 29.65
CA SER A 245 14.63 4.09 30.87
C SER A 245 14.77 5.61 30.81
N GLU A 246 13.82 6.34 31.42
CA GLU A 246 13.97 7.76 31.80
C GLU A 246 14.50 7.88 33.26
N GLU A 247 15.11 6.82 33.82
CA GLU A 247 15.29 6.49 35.26
C GLU A 247 14.04 5.86 35.90
N LEU A 248 14.24 4.77 36.67
CA LEU A 248 13.21 3.86 37.19
C LEU A 248 13.21 3.88 38.73
N ASP A 249 12.03 3.82 39.33
CA ASP A 249 11.85 3.09 40.59
C ASP A 249 10.46 2.42 40.67
N ASP A 250 10.50 1.16 41.13
CA ASP A 250 9.50 0.18 41.56
C ASP A 250 8.16 -0.08 40.79
N SER A 251 8.19 -1.22 40.08
CA SER A 251 7.12 -2.00 39.39
C SER A 251 5.86 -2.32 40.23
N PRO A 252 4.69 -2.69 39.61
CA PRO A 252 4.54 -4.02 38.99
C PRO A 252 3.58 -4.20 37.77
N THR A 253 3.85 -5.31 37.08
CA THR A 253 2.99 -6.23 36.29
C THR A 253 2.76 -6.00 34.79
N ILE A 254 3.21 -7.00 34.03
CA ILE A 254 3.10 -7.16 32.58
C ILE A 254 1.63 -7.09 32.15
N ALA A 255 1.23 -5.97 31.54
CA ALA A 255 0.00 -5.91 30.77
C ALA A 255 0.05 -6.97 29.66
N LYS A 256 -0.97 -7.84 29.59
CA LYS A 256 -1.08 -8.80 28.49
C LYS A 256 -1.16 -8.01 27.19
N SER A 257 -0.48 -8.46 26.15
CA SER A 257 -0.38 -7.79 24.84
C SER A 257 -1.72 -7.40 24.19
N GLY A 258 -2.85 -7.96 24.66
CA GLY A 258 -4.21 -7.57 24.27
C GLY A 258 -4.67 -6.23 24.84
N ASP A 259 -4.35 -5.89 26.10
CA ASP A 259 -4.84 -4.67 26.75
C ASP A 259 -4.23 -3.40 26.11
N LEU A 260 -2.97 -3.47 25.68
CA LEU A 260 -2.23 -2.32 25.14
C LEU A 260 -2.81 -1.77 23.82
N ARG A 261 -3.53 -2.61 23.04
CA ARG A 261 -4.17 -2.18 21.78
C ARG A 261 -5.43 -1.36 22.03
N ASP A 262 -6.27 -1.81 22.96
CA ASP A 262 -7.51 -1.11 23.31
C ASP A 262 -7.19 0.19 24.04
N ILE A 263 -6.20 0.11 24.93
CA ILE A 263 -5.55 1.26 25.57
C ILE A 263 -5.02 2.26 24.52
N PHE A 264 -4.40 1.81 23.43
CA PHE A 264 -3.87 2.71 22.39
C PHE A 264 -4.94 3.48 21.62
N ILE A 265 -6.02 2.80 21.22
CA ILE A 265 -7.13 3.43 20.49
C ILE A 265 -7.84 4.44 21.39
N ASP A 266 -8.05 4.07 22.65
CA ASP A 266 -8.66 4.95 23.66
C ASP A 266 -7.75 6.19 23.90
N LEU A 267 -6.45 6.01 24.06
CA LEU A 267 -5.54 7.13 24.33
C LEU A 267 -5.32 8.07 23.14
N LEU A 268 -5.24 7.56 21.91
CA LEU A 268 -5.07 8.45 20.76
C LEU A 268 -6.30 9.33 20.53
N THR A 269 -7.50 8.80 20.76
CA THR A 269 -8.75 9.54 20.57
C THR A 269 -9.04 10.55 21.69
N GLU A 270 -8.47 10.35 22.88
CA GLU A 270 -8.49 11.33 23.98
C GLU A 270 -7.51 12.49 23.77
N ILE A 271 -6.43 12.27 23.02
CA ILE A 271 -5.30 13.21 22.89
C ILE A 271 -5.32 13.95 21.57
N TYR A 272 -5.69 13.27 20.50
CA TYR A 272 -5.84 13.82 19.17
C TYR A 272 -7.29 13.70 18.76
N ASP A 273 -7.88 14.80 18.30
CA ASP A 273 -9.22 14.76 17.76
C ASP A 273 -9.28 13.87 16.50
N VAL A 274 -10.48 13.44 16.14
CA VAL A 274 -10.69 12.60 14.95
C VAL A 274 -10.12 13.28 13.70
N ASN A 275 -10.23 14.62 13.61
CA ASN A 275 -9.71 15.39 12.49
C ASN A 275 -8.18 15.24 12.34
N PHE A 276 -7.43 15.25 13.44
CA PHE A 276 -5.98 15.07 13.41
C PHE A 276 -5.58 13.67 12.93
N LEU A 277 -6.31 12.65 13.36
CA LEU A 277 -6.10 11.27 12.91
C LEU A 277 -6.47 11.09 11.42
N GLU A 278 -7.58 11.68 10.99
CA GLU A 278 -7.99 11.70 9.57
C GLU A 278 -6.97 12.44 8.70
N LYS A 279 -6.44 13.57 9.18
CA LYS A 279 -5.41 14.33 8.49
C LYS A 279 -4.12 13.54 8.30
N THR A 280 -3.79 12.63 9.23
CA THR A 280 -2.67 11.69 9.04
C THR A 280 -2.88 10.83 7.79
N LYS A 281 -4.10 10.31 7.60
CA LYS A 281 -4.45 9.52 6.42
C LYS A 281 -4.49 10.37 5.16
N GLU A 282 -5.02 11.58 5.23
CA GLU A 282 -5.08 12.51 4.10
C GLU A 282 -3.68 12.83 3.58
N ILE A 283 -2.77 13.25 4.46
CA ILE A 283 -1.40 13.63 4.10
C ILE A 283 -0.61 12.42 3.58
N LEU A 284 -0.75 11.26 4.22
CA LEU A 284 0.04 10.06 3.92
C LEU A 284 -0.74 9.06 3.06
N SER A 285 -1.50 9.53 2.07
CA SER A 285 -2.17 8.64 1.11
C SER A 285 -2.22 9.23 -0.29
N PHE A 286 -2.56 8.36 -1.26
CA PHE A 286 -2.78 8.72 -2.64
C PHE A 286 -4.15 8.20 -3.09
N PRO A 287 -5.25 8.91 -2.73
CA PRO A 287 -6.59 8.51 -3.14
C PRO A 287 -6.70 8.49 -4.67
N PRO A 288 -7.42 7.51 -5.24
CA PRO A 288 -7.61 7.45 -6.68
C PRO A 288 -8.38 8.67 -7.18
N PHE A 289 -7.96 9.22 -8.33
CA PHE A 289 -8.74 10.21 -9.06
C PHE A 289 -10.12 9.63 -9.40
N LYS A 290 -11.18 10.40 -9.16
CA LYS A 290 -12.56 10.08 -9.53
C LYS A 290 -12.99 11.12 -10.55
N SER A 291 -13.22 10.71 -11.79
CA SER A 291 -13.88 11.59 -12.77
C SER A 291 -15.28 11.91 -12.26
N THR A 292 -15.56 13.20 -12.08
CA THR A 292 -16.89 13.72 -11.76
C THR A 292 -17.71 13.84 -13.03
#